data_AF-A0A350CQP7-F1
#
_entry.id   AF-A0A350CQP7-F1
#
_cell.length_a   1.000
_cell.length_b   1.000
_cell.length_c   1.000
_cell.angle_alpha   90.00
_cell.angle_beta   90.00
_cell.angle_gamma   90.00
#
_symmetry.space_group_name_H-M   'P 1'
#
loop_
_entity.id
_entity.type
_entity.pdbx_description
1 polymer ?
#
loop_
_entity_poly.entity_id
_entity_poly.type
_entity_poly.pdbx_seq_one_letter_code
_entity_poly.pdbx_strand_id
1 'polypeptide(L)'
;RFDRDVLATCGVRYLSVFIGINDICYSPGSNPIPVADLIAGYRQLIARARAREIMVIGATLPPMEGFKYYTNAREAVRRAANDWIRGSGEFDAVTDVELALRDPDAPGRILPAFDSNDHLHPNDAGYQAIANAFPLAPFVSATTPPLEFSYR
;
A
#
# COMPACT_ATOMS: atom_id res chain seq x y z
N ARG A 1 14.33 5.65 -11.36
CA ARG A 1 13.59 6.49 -10.39
C ARG A 1 13.96 6.16 -8.95
N PHE A 2 13.90 4.89 -8.52
CA PHE A 2 14.14 4.54 -7.11
C PHE A 2 15.50 5.01 -6.56
N ASP A 3 16.60 4.82 -7.30
CA ASP A 3 17.92 5.31 -6.86
C ASP A 3 17.95 6.83 -6.66
N ARG A 4 17.49 7.57 -7.66
CA ARG A 4 17.54 9.03 -7.69
C ARG A 4 16.57 9.67 -6.69
N ASP A 5 15.34 9.17 -6.62
CA ASP A 5 14.23 9.83 -5.93
C ASP A 5 14.08 9.36 -4.47
N VAL A 6 14.60 8.18 -4.14
CA VAL A 6 14.50 7.60 -2.79
C VAL A 6 15.89 7.41 -2.19
N LEU A 7 16.74 6.58 -2.79
CA LEU A 7 18.00 6.17 -2.16
C LEU A 7 19.05 7.28 -2.10
N ALA A 8 19.04 8.22 -3.05
CA ALA A 8 19.96 9.36 -3.09
C ALA A 8 19.42 10.58 -2.35
N THR A 9 18.17 10.55 -1.87
CA THR A 9 17.57 11.65 -1.13
C THR A 9 18.11 11.67 0.30
N CYS A 10 18.82 12.74 0.66
CA CYS A 10 19.42 12.89 1.98
C CYS A 10 18.37 12.83 3.10
N GLY A 11 18.68 12.11 4.18
CA GLY A 11 17.85 12.07 5.38
C GLY A 11 16.61 11.17 5.29
N VAL A 12 16.39 10.45 4.19
CA VAL A 12 15.32 9.46 4.10
C VAL A 12 15.60 8.33 5.08
N ARG A 13 14.61 8.04 5.94
CA ARG A 13 14.66 6.94 6.92
C ARG A 13 13.52 5.93 6.74
N TYR A 14 12.45 6.34 6.05
CA TYR A 14 11.26 5.54 5.85
C TYR A 14 10.80 5.63 4.40
N LEU A 15 10.31 4.52 3.86
CA LEU A 15 9.76 4.37 2.52
C LEU A 15 8.40 3.70 2.63
N SER A 16 7.34 4.34 2.14
CA SER A 16 6.05 3.69 1.92
C SER A 16 5.95 3.18 0.48
N VAL A 17 5.63 1.90 0.29
CA VAL A 17 5.49 1.24 -1.00
C VAL A 17 4.01 0.97 -1.28
N PHE A 18 3.39 1.86 -2.06
CA PHE A 18 2.01 1.72 -2.52
C PHE A 18 1.97 1.72 -4.06
N ILE A 19 2.42 0.61 -4.65
CA ILE A 19 2.49 0.39 -6.10
C ILE A 19 2.12 -1.07 -6.41
N GLY A 20 1.76 -1.37 -7.66
CA GLY A 20 1.51 -2.74 -8.13
C GLY A 20 0.14 -2.93 -8.81
N ILE A 21 -0.85 -2.08 -8.48
CA ILE A 21 -2.20 -2.23 -9.06
C ILE A 21 -2.21 -1.98 -10.57
N ASN A 22 -1.35 -1.10 -11.07
CA ASN A 22 -1.21 -0.83 -12.50
C ASN A 22 -0.57 -2.00 -13.24
N ASP A 23 0.40 -2.69 -12.65
CA ASP A 23 1.03 -3.89 -13.20
C ASP A 23 -0.02 -4.99 -13.43
N ILE A 24 -1.00 -5.10 -12.52
CA ILE A 24 -2.16 -6.01 -12.66
C ILE A 24 -3.12 -5.50 -13.74
N CYS A 25 -3.57 -4.23 -13.64
CA CYS A 25 -4.58 -3.66 -14.54
C CYS A 25 -4.13 -3.58 -16.00
N TYR A 26 -2.85 -3.35 -16.27
CA TYR A 26 -2.31 -3.24 -17.63
C TYR A 26 -1.71 -4.54 -18.17
N SER A 27 -1.61 -5.59 -17.37
CA SER A 27 -1.34 -6.95 -17.88
C SER A 27 -2.55 -7.52 -18.64
N PRO A 28 -2.40 -8.51 -19.53
CA PRO A 28 -3.54 -9.10 -20.25
C PRO A 28 -4.64 -9.63 -19.31
N GLY A 29 -5.91 -9.28 -19.56
CA GLY A 29 -7.00 -9.60 -18.63
C GLY A 29 -7.26 -11.09 -18.41
N SER A 30 -6.96 -11.94 -19.41
CA SER A 30 -7.07 -13.41 -19.34
C SER A 30 -5.79 -14.10 -18.84
N ASN A 31 -4.67 -13.38 -18.82
CA ASN A 31 -3.38 -13.89 -18.36
C ASN A 31 -2.63 -12.74 -17.67
N PRO A 32 -3.08 -12.37 -16.46
CA PRO A 32 -2.49 -11.25 -15.75
C PRO A 32 -1.05 -11.56 -15.35
N ILE A 33 -0.32 -10.52 -14.95
CA ILE A 33 1.04 -10.67 -14.42
C ILE A 33 1.08 -11.74 -13.32
N PRO A 34 2.06 -12.66 -13.34
CA PRO A 34 2.24 -13.60 -12.24
C PRO A 34 2.48 -12.85 -10.92
N VAL A 35 1.80 -13.26 -9.85
CA VAL A 35 2.00 -12.66 -8.52
C VAL A 35 3.47 -12.76 -8.06
N ALA A 36 4.19 -13.81 -8.49
CA ALA A 36 5.61 -13.99 -8.20
C ALA A 36 6.47 -12.84 -8.74
N ASP A 37 6.12 -12.25 -9.89
CA ASP A 37 6.87 -11.15 -10.49
C ASP A 37 6.66 -9.85 -9.70
N LEU A 38 5.43 -9.60 -9.23
CA LEU A 38 5.12 -8.50 -8.31
C LEU A 38 5.92 -8.64 -7.01
N ILE A 39 5.87 -9.82 -6.40
CA ILE A 39 6.60 -10.13 -5.15
C ILE A 39 8.11 -9.96 -5.34
N ALA A 40 8.66 -10.42 -6.46
CA ALA A 40 10.08 -10.23 -6.79
C ALA A 40 10.43 -8.74 -6.88
N GLY A 41 9.57 -7.92 -7.50
CA GLY A 41 9.73 -6.47 -7.54
C GLY A 41 9.72 -5.83 -6.14
N TYR A 42 8.77 -6.21 -5.28
CA TYR A 42 8.73 -5.74 -3.89
C TYR A 42 9.99 -6.12 -3.12
N ARG A 43 10.45 -7.37 -3.23
CA ARG A 43 11.70 -7.84 -2.61
C ARG A 43 12.92 -7.05 -3.04
N GLN A 44 13.00 -6.68 -4.31
CA GLN A 44 14.09 -5.81 -4.80
C GLN A 44 14.05 -4.43 -4.14
N LEU A 45 12.87 -3.83 -3.99
CA LEU A 45 12.72 -2.54 -3.29
C LEU A 45 13.13 -2.67 -1.82
N ILE A 46 12.63 -3.70 -1.13
CA ILE A 46 12.93 -3.98 0.27
C ILE A 46 14.43 -4.16 0.48
N ALA A 47 15.09 -5.03 -0.28
CA ALA A 47 16.51 -5.30 -0.14
C ALA A 47 17.36 -4.04 -0.36
N ARG A 48 17.03 -3.24 -1.38
CA ARG A 48 17.78 -2.02 -1.72
C ARG A 48 17.59 -0.90 -0.71
N ALA A 49 16.38 -0.74 -0.17
CA ALA A 49 16.09 0.23 0.89
C ALA A 49 16.79 -0.16 2.20
N ARG A 50 16.71 -1.44 2.60
CA ARG A 50 17.37 -1.94 3.81
C ARG A 50 18.89 -1.84 3.75
N ALA A 51 19.49 -2.01 2.56
CA ALA A 51 20.93 -1.77 2.36
C ALA A 51 21.36 -0.30 2.60
N ARG A 52 20.39 0.63 2.71
CA ARG A 52 20.57 2.03 3.06
C ARG A 52 19.96 2.39 4.42
N GLU A 53 19.64 1.39 5.24
CA GLU A 53 19.00 1.56 6.56
C GLU A 53 17.66 2.29 6.51
N ILE A 54 16.97 2.21 5.36
CA ILE A 54 15.62 2.77 5.18
C ILE A 54 14.61 1.69 5.54
N MET A 55 13.74 1.99 6.49
CA MET A 55 12.62 1.15 6.87
C MET A 55 11.52 1.19 5.80
N VAL A 56 10.95 0.04 5.45
CA VAL A 56 10.01 -0.13 4.34
C VAL A 56 8.64 -0.53 4.85
N ILE A 57 7.66 0.34 4.61
CA ILE A 57 6.26 0.16 4.96
C ILE A 57 5.53 -0.26 3.69
N GLY A 58 4.95 -1.46 3.67
CA GLY A 58 4.14 -1.94 2.56
C GLY A 58 2.72 -1.39 2.65
N ALA A 59 2.06 -1.18 1.52
CA ALA A 59 0.62 -0.90 1.49
C ALA A 59 -0.07 -1.94 0.61
N THR A 60 -1.14 -2.55 1.13
CA THR A 60 -1.97 -3.47 0.34
C THR A 60 -2.59 -2.72 -0.86
N LEU A 61 -2.90 -3.44 -1.93
CA LEU A 61 -3.58 -2.90 -3.10
C LEU A 61 -5.08 -2.69 -2.82
N PRO A 62 -5.70 -1.59 -3.30
CA PRO A 62 -7.10 -1.26 -3.00
C PRO A 62 -8.05 -2.27 -3.64
N PRO A 63 -9.31 -2.40 -3.15
CA PRO A 63 -10.34 -3.13 -3.87
C PRO A 63 -10.53 -2.55 -5.28
N MET A 64 -10.91 -3.38 -6.25
CA MET A 64 -10.99 -2.98 -7.67
C MET A 64 -12.21 -3.54 -8.41
N GLU A 65 -13.13 -4.23 -7.72
CA GLU A 65 -14.37 -4.70 -8.34
C GLU A 65 -15.20 -3.50 -8.81
N GLY A 66 -15.63 -3.54 -10.07
CA GLY A 66 -16.32 -2.43 -10.74
C GLY A 66 -15.40 -1.57 -11.61
N PHE A 67 -14.08 -1.58 -11.40
CA PHE A 67 -13.16 -0.83 -12.24
C PHE A 67 -13.17 -1.36 -13.68
N LYS A 68 -12.94 -0.49 -14.68
CA LYS A 68 -13.00 -0.86 -16.11
C LYS A 68 -12.07 -1.99 -16.54
N TYR A 69 -11.00 -2.25 -15.78
CA TYR A 69 -10.04 -3.34 -16.02
C TYR A 69 -10.23 -4.50 -15.05
N TYR A 70 -11.34 -4.59 -14.33
CA TYR A 70 -11.62 -5.72 -13.47
C TYR A 70 -11.80 -7.03 -14.25
N THR A 71 -11.16 -8.09 -13.76
CA THR A 71 -11.45 -9.49 -14.10
C THR A 71 -11.21 -10.35 -12.87
N ASN A 72 -11.90 -11.49 -12.75
CA ASN A 72 -11.66 -12.43 -11.65
C ASN A 72 -10.18 -12.91 -11.60
N ALA A 73 -9.53 -13.01 -12.76
CA ALA A 73 -8.12 -13.40 -12.83
C ALA A 73 -7.20 -12.32 -12.25
N ARG A 74 -7.43 -11.03 -12.57
CA ARG A 74 -6.69 -9.90 -12.00
C ARG A 74 -6.93 -9.77 -10.50
N GLU A 75 -8.17 -9.98 -10.06
CA GLU A 75 -8.53 -9.98 -8.64
C GLU A 75 -7.83 -11.09 -7.87
N ALA A 76 -7.68 -12.28 -8.45
CA ALA A 76 -6.92 -13.37 -7.83
C ALA A 76 -5.44 -12.98 -7.60
N VAL A 77 -4.82 -12.29 -8.57
CA VAL A 77 -3.43 -11.78 -8.41
C VAL A 77 -3.37 -10.71 -7.33
N ARG A 78 -4.32 -9.76 -7.32
CA ARG A 78 -4.37 -8.68 -6.33
C ARG A 78 -4.50 -9.23 -4.91
N ARG A 79 -5.42 -10.18 -4.69
CA ARG A 79 -5.60 -10.85 -3.39
C ARG A 79 -4.36 -11.60 -2.96
N ALA A 80 -3.75 -12.38 -3.85
CA ALA A 80 -2.52 -13.10 -3.54
C ALA A 80 -1.35 -12.14 -3.18
N ALA A 81 -1.25 -11.00 -3.86
CA ALA A 81 -0.28 -9.96 -3.51
C ALA A 81 -0.57 -9.37 -2.11
N ASN A 82 -1.83 -9.04 -1.82
CA ASN A 82 -2.24 -8.51 -0.51
C ASN A 82 -1.99 -9.49 0.63
N ASP A 83 -2.29 -10.78 0.43
CA ASP A 83 -2.05 -11.82 1.42
C ASP A 83 -0.55 -11.95 1.72
N TRP A 84 0.31 -11.86 0.69
CA TRP A 84 1.76 -11.82 0.89
C TRP A 84 2.23 -10.53 1.59
N ILE A 85 1.70 -9.36 1.21
CA ILE A 85 2.04 -8.08 1.86
C ILE A 85 1.75 -8.15 3.36
N ARG A 86 0.59 -8.70 3.75
CA ARG A 86 0.20 -8.84 5.16
C ARG A 86 0.97 -9.92 5.90
N GLY A 87 1.13 -11.10 5.29
CA GLY A 87 1.51 -12.32 6.00
C GLY A 87 2.99 -12.68 5.92
N SER A 88 3.75 -12.13 4.97
CA SER A 88 5.14 -12.54 4.75
C SER A 88 6.10 -12.10 5.85
N GLY A 89 5.80 -11.00 6.54
CA GLY A 89 6.75 -10.34 7.45
C GLY A 89 7.95 -9.71 6.74
N GLU A 90 7.90 -9.56 5.41
CA GLU A 90 9.02 -8.98 4.65
C GLU A 90 9.06 -7.45 4.67
N PHE A 91 7.92 -6.79 4.86
CA PHE A 91 7.84 -5.36 5.17
C PHE A 91 8.02 -5.12 6.67
N ASP A 92 8.57 -3.97 7.03
CA ASP A 92 8.79 -3.58 8.43
C ASP A 92 7.49 -3.14 9.13
N ALA A 93 6.52 -2.65 8.35
CA ALA A 93 5.13 -2.42 8.76
C ALA A 93 4.21 -2.46 7.54
N VAL A 94 2.89 -2.53 7.76
CA VAL A 94 1.89 -2.58 6.68
C VAL A 94 0.77 -1.59 6.93
N THR A 95 0.44 -0.78 5.90
CA THR A 95 -0.81 -0.03 5.80
C THR A 95 -1.85 -0.89 5.10
N ASP A 96 -2.90 -1.29 5.80
CA ASP A 96 -3.98 -2.10 5.23
C ASP A 96 -5.01 -1.22 4.50
N VAL A 97 -4.61 -0.74 3.31
CA VAL A 97 -5.44 0.07 2.41
C VAL A 97 -6.71 -0.67 1.97
N GLU A 98 -6.63 -1.98 1.75
CA GLU A 98 -7.82 -2.76 1.36
C GLU A 98 -8.86 -2.74 2.47
N LEU A 99 -8.45 -2.99 3.71
CA LEU A 99 -9.36 -2.92 4.86
C LEU A 99 -9.90 -1.50 5.07
N ALA A 100 -9.06 -0.49 4.89
CA ALA A 100 -9.43 0.92 5.07
C ALA A 100 -10.49 1.39 4.05
N LEU A 101 -10.47 0.83 2.83
CA LEU A 101 -11.33 1.27 1.75
C LEU A 101 -12.54 0.38 1.48
N ARG A 102 -12.50 -0.90 1.83
CA ARG A 102 -13.50 -1.86 1.39
C ARG A 102 -14.90 -1.53 1.90
N ASP A 103 -15.89 -1.73 1.04
CA ASP A 103 -17.29 -1.78 1.46
C ASP A 103 -17.49 -3.02 2.36
N PRO A 104 -18.00 -2.88 3.59
CA PRO A 104 -18.25 -4.03 4.47
C PRO A 104 -19.29 -5.00 3.91
N ASP A 105 -20.23 -4.53 3.11
CA ASP A 105 -21.29 -5.34 2.48
C ASP A 105 -20.86 -5.90 1.12
N ALA A 106 -19.82 -5.31 0.50
CA ALA A 106 -19.23 -5.77 -0.76
C ALA A 106 -17.69 -5.66 -0.74
N PRO A 107 -16.96 -6.56 -0.04
CA PRO A 107 -15.52 -6.40 0.22
C PRO A 107 -14.60 -6.30 -1.01
N GLY A 108 -15.08 -6.65 -2.20
CA GLY A 108 -14.36 -6.46 -3.47
C GLY A 108 -14.36 -5.02 -3.99
N ARG A 109 -15.20 -4.14 -3.42
CA ARG A 109 -15.43 -2.75 -3.85
C ARG A 109 -14.90 -1.74 -2.85
N ILE A 110 -14.57 -0.56 -3.34
CA ILE A 110 -14.37 0.62 -2.49
C ILE A 110 -15.74 1.04 -1.96
N LEU A 111 -15.82 1.36 -0.66
CA LEU A 111 -17.02 1.92 -0.04
C LEU A 111 -17.47 3.15 -0.85
N PRO A 112 -18.75 3.27 -1.26
CA PRO A 112 -19.19 4.36 -2.14
C PRO A 112 -18.85 5.78 -1.62
N ALA A 113 -18.82 5.97 -0.29
CA ALA A 113 -18.42 7.23 0.33
C ALA A 113 -16.94 7.60 0.10
N PHE A 114 -16.09 6.61 -0.22
CA PHE A 114 -14.66 6.74 -0.45
C PHE A 114 -14.28 6.69 -1.93
N ASP A 115 -15.19 6.36 -2.83
CA ASP A 115 -14.92 6.18 -4.26
C ASP A 115 -14.94 7.53 -5.00
N SER A 116 -14.00 7.72 -5.94
CA SER A 116 -14.02 8.84 -6.90
C SER A 116 -14.99 8.62 -8.08
N ASN A 117 -15.79 7.55 -8.00
CA ASN A 117 -16.76 7.07 -8.98
C ASN A 117 -16.11 6.35 -10.18
N ASP A 118 -14.91 5.80 -9.99
CA ASP A 118 -14.28 4.90 -10.96
C ASP A 118 -14.05 3.49 -10.43
N HIS A 119 -14.31 3.25 -9.14
CA HIS A 119 -14.18 1.96 -8.47
C HIS A 119 -12.73 1.47 -8.29
N LEU A 120 -11.74 2.38 -8.36
CA LEU A 120 -10.34 2.08 -8.05
C LEU A 120 -9.65 3.20 -7.27
N HIS A 121 -9.90 4.45 -7.62
CA HIS A 121 -9.24 5.60 -7.02
C HIS A 121 -10.09 6.16 -5.88
N PRO A 122 -9.52 6.34 -4.68
CA PRO A 122 -10.21 7.00 -3.60
C PRO A 122 -10.47 8.48 -3.88
N ASN A 123 -11.56 9.01 -3.33
CA ASN A 123 -11.76 10.44 -3.14
C ASN A 123 -11.05 10.92 -1.86
N ASP A 124 -11.24 12.20 -1.47
CA ASP A 124 -10.62 12.78 -0.28
C ASP A 124 -10.93 12.02 1.02
N ALA A 125 -12.18 11.57 1.20
CA ALA A 125 -12.57 10.80 2.37
C ALA A 125 -11.90 9.42 2.39
N GLY A 126 -11.74 8.79 1.23
CA GLY A 126 -11.00 7.54 1.09
C GLY A 126 -9.50 7.69 1.36
N TYR A 127 -8.87 8.77 0.89
CA TYR A 127 -7.48 9.08 1.26
C TYR A 127 -7.31 9.37 2.74
N GLN A 128 -8.29 10.04 3.38
CA GLN A 128 -8.29 10.21 4.83
C GLN A 128 -8.40 8.88 5.56
N ALA A 129 -9.21 7.94 5.08
CA ALA A 129 -9.31 6.59 5.64
C ALA A 129 -7.98 5.84 5.54
N ILE A 130 -7.28 5.93 4.40
CA ILE A 130 -5.92 5.37 4.23
C ILE A 130 -4.93 6.01 5.21
N ALA A 131 -4.96 7.34 5.35
CA ALA A 131 -4.07 8.06 6.25
C ALA A 131 -4.29 7.64 7.71
N ASN A 132 -5.54 7.44 8.13
CA ASN A 132 -5.89 6.96 9.46
C ASN A 132 -5.42 5.52 9.71
N ALA A 133 -5.30 4.70 8.66
CA ALA A 133 -4.82 3.33 8.75
C ALA A 133 -3.28 3.21 8.71
N PHE A 134 -2.56 4.32 8.48
CA PHE A 134 -1.10 4.31 8.37
C PHE A 134 -0.45 3.94 9.71
N PRO A 135 0.50 2.98 9.75
CA PRO A 135 1.09 2.52 10.99
C PRO A 135 2.07 3.57 11.54
N LEU A 136 1.69 4.24 12.63
CA LEU A 136 2.53 5.25 13.29
C LEU A 136 3.53 4.65 14.30
N ALA A 137 3.33 3.42 14.76
CA ALA A 137 4.20 2.76 15.73
C ALA A 137 5.71 2.79 15.35
N PRO A 138 6.11 2.60 14.08
CA PRO A 138 7.52 2.64 13.71
C PRO A 138 8.19 4.03 13.85
N PHE A 139 7.41 5.09 14.03
CA PHE A 139 7.90 6.48 14.10
C PHE A 139 8.01 7.00 15.54
N VAL A 140 7.40 6.32 16.51
CA VAL A 140 7.38 6.76 17.90
C VAL A 140 8.49 6.02 18.65
N SER A 141 9.55 6.74 19.02
CA SER A 141 10.54 6.23 19.96
C SER A 141 9.94 6.19 21.37
N ALA A 142 10.28 5.18 22.17
CA ALA A 142 9.87 5.06 23.58
C ALA A 142 10.35 6.21 24.51
N THR A 143 11.01 7.22 23.95
CA THR A 143 11.74 8.29 24.66
C THR A 143 11.23 9.70 24.38
N THR A 144 10.13 9.87 23.65
CA THR A 144 9.52 11.20 23.48
C THR A 144 8.62 11.50 24.67
N PRO A 145 8.99 12.39 25.61
CA PRO A 145 8.07 12.83 26.65
C PRO A 145 6.87 13.56 26.01
N PRO A 146 5.67 13.47 26.60
CA PRO A 146 4.50 14.17 26.08
C PRO A 146 4.76 15.66 25.99
N LEU A 147 4.31 16.27 24.88
CA LEU A 147 4.38 17.72 24.68
C LEU A 147 3.44 18.40 25.69
N GLU A 148 3.99 18.91 26.78
CA GLU A 148 3.26 19.85 27.64
C GLU A 148 3.17 21.20 26.92
N PHE A 149 2.02 21.49 26.35
CA PHE A 149 1.69 22.85 25.91
C PHE A 149 1.22 23.65 27.12
N SER A 150 2.13 24.38 27.76
CA SER A 150 1.76 25.45 28.69
C SER A 150 1.24 26.64 27.88
N TYR A 151 -0.08 26.82 27.82
CA TYR A 151 -0.64 28.12 27.42
C TYR A 151 -0.29 29.16 28.49
N ARG A 152 0.41 30.21 28.10
CA ARG A 152 0.43 31.49 28.83
C ARG A 152 -0.47 32.48 28.11
#